data_AF-A0A645CGM7-F1
#
_entry.id   AF-A0A645CGM7-F1
#
_cell.length_a   1.000
_cell.length_b   1.000
_cell.length_c   1.000
_cell.angle_alpha   90.00
_cell.angle_beta   90.00
_cell.angle_gamma   90.00
#
_symmetry.space_group_name_H-M   'P 1'
#
loop_
_entity.id
_entity.type
_entity.pdbx_description
1 polymer ?
#
loop_
_entity_poly.entity_id
_entity_poly.type
_entity_poly.pdbx_seq_one_letter_code
_entity_poly.pdbx_strand_id
1 'polypeptide(L)'
;MQQLFKEYNVSHKLLFVTSRFGSRKDEVVSDDDFLTGLLANDNQLFFFLNGYRYAGEIPGIFQGETASTVEVVKYAMNKKYGIEGSTGQYEIPESKAGDNLLTSKIEVNFQVDNPLQLNVKRNLKCTGSMKEDYWSLVLYEDWDKEMREELGIEQTLMEELQENKSTRKQIDEYVSSLEDRKKTQKDNVEMELTAYHGQKPNKVIDYSFGAIGTAINRPSLDYTVSYTLDGLVKNAGNNLVLEIGKLIGQQWEPDERDEKRNVEAYLPTAIQLDYEIEIEIPEGYTVEELDALPSVYSNEFQAKTIILKKL
;
A
#
# COMPACT_ATOMS: atom_id res chain seq x y z
N MET A 1 -3.29 -9.64 -22.57
CA MET A 1 -4.33 -8.61 -22.39
C MET A 1 -4.78 -7.96 -23.69
N GLN A 2 -3.88 -7.40 -24.51
CA GLN A 2 -4.28 -6.76 -25.76
C GLN A 2 -5.12 -7.68 -26.69
N GLN A 3 -4.78 -8.97 -26.79
CA GLN A 3 -5.58 -9.94 -27.55
C GLN A 3 -7.01 -10.06 -27.00
N LEU A 4 -7.18 -10.06 -25.67
CA LEU A 4 -8.50 -10.06 -25.04
C LEU A 4 -9.26 -8.78 -25.40
N PHE A 5 -8.62 -7.61 -25.34
CA PHE A 5 -9.28 -6.36 -25.73
C PHE A 5 -9.74 -6.39 -27.20
N LYS A 6 -8.96 -7.00 -28.10
CA LYS A 6 -9.39 -7.23 -29.48
C LYS A 6 -10.58 -8.18 -29.57
N GLU A 7 -10.55 -9.30 -28.85
CA GLU A 7 -11.61 -10.30 -28.82
C GLU A 7 -12.95 -9.70 -28.33
N TYR A 8 -12.89 -8.83 -27.33
CA TYR A 8 -14.05 -8.15 -26.76
C TYR A 8 -14.35 -6.77 -27.38
N ASN A 9 -13.70 -6.41 -28.50
CA ASN A 9 -13.88 -5.12 -29.19
C ASN A 9 -13.70 -3.87 -28.30
N VAL A 10 -12.76 -3.94 -27.35
CA VAL A 10 -12.37 -2.80 -26.50
C VAL A 10 -11.32 -1.97 -27.24
N SER A 11 -11.61 -0.68 -27.44
CA SER A 11 -10.65 0.28 -28.02
C SER A 11 -9.44 0.40 -27.10
N HIS A 12 -8.22 0.31 -27.64
CA HIS A 12 -7.02 0.36 -26.81
C HIS A 12 -5.77 0.81 -27.56
N LYS A 13 -4.83 1.37 -26.80
CA LYS A 13 -3.49 1.77 -27.25
C LYS A 13 -2.44 1.19 -26.32
N LEU A 14 -1.30 0.78 -26.88
CA LEU A 14 -0.09 0.53 -26.10
C LEU A 14 0.44 1.88 -25.61
N LEU A 15 0.92 1.92 -24.38
CA LEU A 15 1.47 3.11 -23.75
C LEU A 15 2.94 2.85 -23.38
N PHE A 16 3.83 3.78 -23.68
CA PHE A 16 5.25 3.74 -23.34
C PHE A 16 5.62 5.00 -22.55
N VAL A 17 6.15 4.84 -21.35
CA VAL A 17 6.45 5.93 -20.43
C VAL A 17 7.75 5.67 -19.68
N THR A 18 8.49 6.72 -19.38
CA THR A 18 9.66 6.70 -18.49
C THR A 18 9.25 7.09 -17.08
N SER A 19 9.94 6.58 -16.06
CA SER A 19 9.71 7.03 -14.68
C SER A 19 10.09 8.50 -14.52
N ARG A 20 9.30 9.28 -13.77
CA ARG A 20 9.66 10.66 -13.39
C ARG A 20 10.97 10.75 -12.58
N PHE A 21 11.39 9.63 -12.00
CA PHE A 21 12.63 9.48 -11.21
C PHE A 21 13.81 8.93 -12.01
N GLY A 22 13.59 8.62 -13.30
CA GLY A 22 14.58 8.02 -14.18
C GLY A 22 15.02 8.97 -15.30
N SER A 23 15.66 8.38 -16.31
CA SER A 23 16.05 9.08 -17.54
C SER A 23 14.85 9.72 -18.22
N ARG A 24 15.04 10.91 -18.79
CA ARG A 24 13.99 11.52 -19.63
C ARG A 24 13.87 10.75 -20.94
N LYS A 25 12.72 10.90 -21.59
CA LYS A 25 12.37 10.19 -22.83
C LYS A 25 13.38 10.38 -23.96
N ASP A 26 14.06 11.51 -24.00
CA ASP A 26 15.12 11.85 -24.96
C ASP A 26 16.53 11.40 -24.53
N GLU A 27 16.66 10.88 -23.31
CA GLU A 27 17.90 10.40 -22.70
C GLU A 27 17.94 8.87 -22.54
N VAL A 28 16.90 8.18 -22.99
CA VAL A 28 16.82 6.71 -22.98
C VAL A 28 17.92 6.09 -23.84
N VAL A 29 18.53 5.04 -23.31
CA VAL A 29 19.64 4.31 -23.93
C VAL A 29 19.28 2.86 -24.25
N SER A 30 18.25 2.31 -23.60
CA SER A 30 17.69 0.99 -23.89
C SER A 30 16.16 1.00 -23.86
N ASP A 31 15.57 -0.08 -24.37
CA ASP A 31 14.15 -0.37 -24.26
C ASP A 31 13.70 -0.63 -22.80
N ASP A 32 14.61 -1.13 -21.96
CA ASP A 32 14.38 -1.31 -20.51
C ASP A 32 14.12 0.02 -19.77
N ASP A 33 14.51 1.17 -20.35
CA ASP A 33 14.20 2.49 -19.77
C ASP A 33 12.69 2.84 -19.88
N PHE A 34 11.95 2.12 -20.72
CA PHE A 34 10.51 2.29 -20.89
C PHE A 34 9.71 1.26 -20.12
N LEU A 35 8.67 1.75 -19.43
CA LEU A 35 7.59 0.91 -18.94
C LEU A 35 6.41 0.94 -19.90
N THR A 36 5.85 -0.25 -20.12
CA THR A 36 4.72 -0.45 -21.04
C THR A 36 3.42 -0.62 -20.27
N GLY A 37 2.38 0.09 -20.71
CA GLY A 37 1.01 -0.04 -20.21
C GLY A 37 0.00 -0.20 -21.35
N LEU A 38 -1.27 -0.30 -20.98
CA LEU A 38 -2.40 -0.21 -21.92
C LEU A 38 -3.31 0.95 -21.52
N LEU A 39 -3.76 1.70 -22.52
CA LEU A 39 -4.82 2.69 -22.39
C LEU A 39 -6.06 2.13 -23.08
N ALA A 40 -7.12 1.83 -22.34
CA ALA A 40 -8.41 1.39 -22.88
C ALA A 40 -9.39 2.57 -22.94
N ASN A 41 -10.22 2.60 -23.98
CA ASN A 41 -11.29 3.59 -24.19
C ASN A 41 -10.84 5.05 -24.01
N ASP A 42 -9.56 5.33 -24.25
CA ASP A 42 -8.90 6.63 -24.08
C ASP A 42 -8.99 7.24 -22.67
N ASN A 43 -9.32 6.46 -21.63
CA ASN A 43 -9.43 6.96 -20.26
C ASN A 43 -9.02 5.99 -19.16
N GLN A 44 -8.87 4.69 -19.44
CA GLN A 44 -8.56 3.69 -18.41
C GLN A 44 -7.15 3.13 -18.61
N LEU A 45 -6.29 3.36 -17.63
CA LEU A 45 -4.88 2.94 -17.65
C LEU A 45 -4.68 1.59 -16.95
N PHE A 46 -3.87 0.75 -17.57
CA PHE A 46 -3.45 -0.54 -17.03
C PHE A 46 -1.93 -0.57 -17.01
N PHE A 47 -1.36 -0.64 -15.82
CA PHE A 47 0.08 -0.84 -15.60
C PHE A 47 0.32 -2.21 -14.98
N PHE A 48 1.26 -2.97 -15.54
CA PHE A 48 1.52 -4.37 -15.17
C PHE A 48 2.72 -4.51 -14.22
N LEU A 49 2.90 -3.56 -13.31
CA LEU A 49 4.02 -3.59 -12.36
C LEU A 49 3.86 -4.71 -11.32
N ASN A 50 2.61 -4.97 -10.88
CA ASN A 50 2.28 -6.06 -9.96
C ASN A 50 0.79 -6.41 -10.05
N GLY A 51 0.42 -7.57 -9.51
CA GLY A 51 -0.97 -8.07 -9.52
C GLY A 51 -1.92 -7.35 -8.54
N TYR A 52 -1.43 -6.41 -7.73
CA TYR A 52 -2.19 -5.78 -6.64
C TYR A 52 -2.78 -4.40 -6.99
N ARG A 53 -2.53 -3.91 -8.21
CA ARG A 53 -3.19 -2.70 -8.73
C ARG A 53 -4.37 -3.10 -9.60
N TYR A 54 -5.51 -2.44 -9.39
CA TYR A 54 -6.66 -2.60 -10.28
C TYR A 54 -6.57 -1.68 -11.50
N ALA A 55 -7.43 -1.94 -12.49
CA ALA A 55 -7.53 -1.14 -13.69
C ALA A 55 -7.89 0.34 -13.39
N GLY A 56 -7.00 1.27 -13.74
CA GLY A 56 -7.15 2.69 -13.45
C GLY A 56 -6.30 3.19 -12.29
N GLU A 57 -5.67 2.30 -11.52
CA GLU A 57 -4.72 2.68 -10.49
C GLU A 57 -3.35 2.98 -11.10
N ILE A 58 -2.93 4.25 -11.00
CA ILE A 58 -1.73 4.74 -11.68
C ILE A 58 -0.56 4.75 -10.70
N PRO A 59 0.53 4.02 -10.98
CA PRO A 59 1.75 4.09 -10.18
C PRO A 59 2.25 5.53 -10.07
N GLY A 60 2.57 5.97 -8.84
CA GLY A 60 3.02 7.34 -8.58
C GLY A 60 4.20 7.78 -9.44
N ILE A 61 5.10 6.85 -9.76
CA ILE A 61 6.27 7.09 -10.61
C ILE A 61 5.94 7.55 -12.05
N PHE A 62 4.70 7.42 -12.51
CA PHE A 62 4.28 7.80 -13.87
C PHE A 62 3.26 8.93 -13.92
N GLN A 63 2.67 9.33 -12.79
CA GLN A 63 1.64 10.36 -12.85
C GLN A 63 2.25 11.68 -13.37
N GLY A 64 1.50 12.50 -14.09
CA GLY A 64 2.00 13.76 -14.66
C GLY A 64 2.98 13.61 -15.84
N GLU A 65 3.49 12.42 -16.11
CA GLU A 65 4.36 12.17 -17.28
C GLU A 65 3.55 12.10 -18.58
N THR A 66 4.19 12.46 -19.69
CA THR A 66 3.59 12.33 -21.03
C THR A 66 4.06 11.03 -21.68
N ALA A 67 3.13 10.10 -21.87
CA ALA A 67 3.42 8.82 -22.47
C ALA A 67 3.25 8.83 -23.99
N SER A 68 4.08 8.07 -24.70
CA SER A 68 3.83 7.76 -26.11
C SER A 68 2.78 6.67 -26.23
N THR A 69 1.82 6.84 -27.15
CA THR A 69 0.81 5.82 -27.41
C THR A 69 0.94 5.23 -28.82
N VAL A 70 0.62 3.95 -28.98
CA VAL A 70 0.51 3.28 -30.28
C VAL A 70 -0.81 2.53 -30.36
N GLU A 71 -1.66 2.91 -31.31
CA GLU A 71 -2.85 2.14 -31.68
C GLU A 71 -2.43 1.04 -32.66
N VAL A 72 -2.48 -0.22 -32.24
CA VAL A 72 -1.97 -1.34 -33.05
C VAL A 72 -3.06 -1.87 -33.97
N VAL A 73 -3.00 -1.44 -35.24
CA VAL A 73 -3.85 -1.98 -36.32
C VAL A 73 -3.42 -3.40 -36.65
N LYS A 74 -2.12 -3.65 -36.83
CA LYS A 74 -1.59 -4.97 -37.20
C LYS A 74 -0.18 -5.21 -36.66
N TYR A 75 0.08 -6.44 -36.22
CA TYR A 75 1.46 -6.91 -35.99
C TYR A 75 2.09 -7.33 -37.31
N ALA A 76 3.20 -6.69 -37.65
CA ALA A 76 3.90 -6.90 -38.92
C ALA A 76 5.38 -7.15 -38.61
N MET A 77 5.69 -8.36 -38.13
CA MET A 77 7.05 -8.78 -37.75
C MET A 77 8.10 -8.59 -38.85
N ASN A 78 7.68 -8.53 -40.12
CA ASN A 78 8.54 -8.29 -41.28
C ASN A 78 8.79 -6.81 -41.59
N LYS A 79 8.24 -5.88 -40.81
CA LYS A 79 8.48 -4.43 -40.92
C LYS A 79 9.56 -4.00 -39.93
N LYS A 80 10.28 -2.92 -40.27
CA LYS A 80 11.36 -2.34 -39.45
C LYS A 80 10.97 -2.10 -37.98
N TYR A 81 9.70 -1.77 -37.72
CA TYR A 81 9.18 -1.43 -36.39
C TYR A 81 8.28 -2.52 -35.79
N GLY A 82 8.09 -3.66 -36.46
CA GLY A 82 7.29 -4.80 -35.96
C GLY A 82 5.78 -4.57 -35.82
N ILE A 83 5.31 -3.32 -35.89
CA ILE A 83 3.94 -2.88 -35.62
C ILE A 83 3.49 -1.90 -36.73
N GLU A 84 2.25 -2.03 -37.18
CA GLU A 84 1.55 -1.09 -38.04
C GLU A 84 0.40 -0.46 -37.24
N GLY A 85 0.35 0.87 -37.21
CA GLY A 85 -0.52 1.60 -36.30
C GLY A 85 -0.41 3.12 -36.38
N SER A 86 -1.21 3.81 -35.57
CA SER A 86 -1.13 5.26 -35.38
C SER A 86 -0.38 5.56 -34.08
N THR A 87 0.45 6.61 -34.07
CA THR A 87 1.16 7.08 -32.87
C THR A 87 0.47 8.31 -32.29
N GLY A 88 0.58 8.48 -30.98
CA GLY A 88 0.02 9.62 -30.26
C GLY A 88 0.77 9.88 -28.96
N GLN A 89 0.23 10.78 -28.15
CA GLN A 89 0.67 11.04 -26.78
C GLN A 89 -0.54 10.99 -25.84
N TYR A 90 -0.28 10.71 -24.58
CA TYR A 90 -1.28 10.73 -23.51
C TYR A 90 -0.67 11.33 -22.25
N GLU A 91 -1.31 12.33 -21.68
CA GLU A 91 -0.93 12.92 -20.40
C GLU A 91 -1.49 12.04 -19.27
N ILE A 92 -0.60 11.45 -18.47
CA ILE A 92 -1.02 10.59 -17.36
C ILE A 92 -1.54 11.48 -16.23
N PRO A 93 -2.78 11.30 -15.75
CA PRO A 93 -3.33 12.15 -14.72
C PRO A 93 -2.64 11.94 -13.37
N GLU A 94 -2.66 13.00 -12.56
CA GLU A 94 -2.17 13.00 -11.18
C GLU A 94 -3.30 12.75 -10.19
N SER A 95 -3.03 11.91 -9.19
CA SER A 95 -3.95 11.66 -8.10
C SER A 95 -3.82 12.71 -7.01
N LYS A 96 -4.92 12.98 -6.32
CA LYS A 96 -4.99 13.94 -5.21
C LYS A 96 -4.67 13.24 -3.90
N ALA A 97 -4.41 14.01 -2.85
CA ALA A 97 -4.16 13.48 -1.50
C ALA A 97 -5.24 12.50 -1.03
N GLY A 98 -6.52 12.80 -1.27
CA GLY A 98 -7.64 11.93 -0.90
C GLY A 98 -7.75 10.62 -1.69
N ASP A 99 -7.06 10.50 -2.83
CA ASP A 99 -6.99 9.25 -3.59
C ASP A 99 -5.93 8.30 -2.98
N ASN A 100 -4.90 8.86 -2.34
CA ASN A 100 -3.82 8.15 -1.64
C ASN A 100 -3.94 8.35 -0.13
N LEU A 101 -5.00 7.78 0.43
CA LEU A 101 -5.37 7.91 1.83
C LEU A 101 -4.86 6.74 2.65
N LEU A 102 -4.35 7.03 3.85
CA LEU A 102 -4.15 6.07 4.93
C LEU A 102 -4.98 6.53 6.13
N THR A 103 -5.89 5.69 6.60
CA THR A 103 -6.61 5.87 7.87
C THR A 103 -6.19 4.78 8.84
N SER A 104 -5.75 5.16 10.03
CA SER A 104 -5.31 4.23 11.07
C SER A 104 -5.99 4.53 12.40
N LYS A 105 -6.86 3.61 12.85
CA LYS A 105 -7.41 3.62 14.20
C LYS A 105 -6.54 2.76 15.12
N ILE A 106 -5.95 3.38 16.14
CA ILE A 106 -5.01 2.78 17.07
C ILE A 106 -5.65 2.75 18.46
N GLU A 107 -6.02 1.57 18.91
CA GLU A 107 -6.55 1.31 20.25
C GLU A 107 -5.39 0.86 21.15
N VAL A 108 -5.18 1.54 22.28
CA VAL A 108 -4.06 1.32 23.20
C VAL A 108 -4.58 1.12 24.61
N ASN A 109 -4.12 0.05 25.27
CA ASN A 109 -4.31 -0.14 26.70
C ASN A 109 -3.00 -0.58 27.35
N PHE A 110 -2.88 -0.34 28.66
CA PHE A 110 -1.72 -0.72 29.45
C PHE A 110 -1.92 -2.13 29.99
N GLN A 111 -0.87 -2.95 30.01
CA GLN A 111 -0.96 -4.26 30.64
C GLN A 111 -1.11 -4.13 32.15
N VAL A 112 -2.08 -4.88 32.70
CA VAL A 112 -2.38 -4.90 34.15
C VAL A 112 -1.15 -5.33 34.97
N ASP A 113 -0.43 -6.34 34.50
CA ASP A 113 0.72 -6.90 35.22
C ASP A 113 1.99 -6.05 35.06
N ASN A 114 2.08 -5.26 33.98
CA ASN A 114 3.23 -4.42 33.69
C ASN A 114 2.80 -3.16 32.91
N PRO A 115 2.52 -2.03 33.58
CA PRO A 115 2.06 -0.82 32.92
C PRO A 115 3.15 -0.13 32.08
N LEU A 116 4.37 -0.67 31.99
CA LEU A 116 5.36 -0.22 31.01
C LEU A 116 5.19 -0.87 29.64
N GLN A 117 4.33 -1.89 29.55
CA GLN A 117 4.01 -2.59 28.32
C GLN A 117 2.59 -2.24 27.87
N LEU A 118 2.45 -1.93 26.59
CA LEU A 118 1.19 -1.60 25.94
C LEU A 118 0.67 -2.81 25.17
N ASN A 119 -0.65 -3.01 25.18
CA ASN A 119 -1.33 -3.76 24.13
C ASN A 119 -1.85 -2.74 23.12
N VAL A 120 -1.54 -2.99 21.85
CA VAL A 120 -1.92 -2.11 20.74
C VAL A 120 -2.70 -2.92 19.72
N LYS A 121 -3.85 -2.38 19.30
CA LYS A 121 -4.60 -2.87 18.15
C LYS A 121 -4.70 -1.75 17.13
N ARG A 122 -4.19 -1.98 15.93
CA ARG A 122 -4.20 -1.04 14.82
C ARG A 122 -5.12 -1.58 13.72
N ASN A 123 -6.14 -0.80 13.37
CA ASN A 123 -7.03 -1.04 12.24
C ASN A 123 -6.71 -0.01 11.17
N LEU A 124 -6.15 -0.48 10.05
CA LEU A 124 -5.65 0.33 8.95
C LEU A 124 -6.53 0.17 7.72
N LYS A 125 -6.83 1.27 7.04
CA LYS A 125 -7.36 1.28 5.68
C LYS A 125 -6.50 2.17 4.79
N CYS A 126 -6.09 1.67 3.63
CA CYS A 126 -5.32 2.48 2.69
C CYS A 126 -5.75 2.30 1.23
N THR A 127 -5.63 3.38 0.46
CA THR A 127 -5.97 3.45 -0.98
C THR A 127 -4.80 4.01 -1.80
N GLY A 128 -4.85 3.78 -3.11
CA GLY A 128 -3.84 4.29 -4.05
C GLY A 128 -2.42 3.86 -3.66
N SER A 129 -1.47 4.78 -3.76
CA SER A 129 -0.06 4.50 -3.44
C SER A 129 0.19 4.16 -1.96
N MET A 130 -0.76 4.37 -1.05
CA MET A 130 -0.58 4.00 0.36
C MET A 130 -0.69 2.48 0.58
N LYS A 131 -1.14 1.72 -0.42
CA LYS A 131 -1.18 0.25 -0.37
C LYS A 131 0.19 -0.38 -0.55
N GLU A 132 1.13 0.30 -1.21
CA GLU A 132 2.38 -0.31 -1.67
C GLU A 132 3.23 -0.84 -0.51
N ASP A 133 3.22 -0.11 0.62
CA ASP A 133 3.93 -0.46 1.84
C ASP A 133 3.46 -1.79 2.47
N TYR A 134 2.25 -2.24 2.13
CA TYR A 134 1.60 -3.41 2.74
C TYR A 134 1.52 -4.62 1.80
N TRP A 135 1.93 -4.51 0.54
CA TRP A 135 1.83 -5.63 -0.41
C TRP A 135 2.67 -6.85 -0.02
N SER A 136 3.78 -6.66 0.69
CA SER A 136 4.61 -7.77 1.20
C SER A 136 3.89 -8.64 2.23
N LEU A 137 2.79 -8.14 2.81
CA LEU A 137 1.97 -8.86 3.78
C LEU A 137 0.87 -9.69 3.12
N VAL A 138 0.54 -9.43 1.85
CA VAL A 138 -0.60 -10.04 1.16
C VAL A 138 -0.21 -11.40 0.56
N LEU A 139 -1.04 -12.42 0.79
CA LEU A 139 -0.83 -13.71 0.14
C LEU A 139 -1.53 -13.78 -1.22
N TYR A 140 -1.03 -14.67 -2.08
CA TYR A 140 -1.70 -14.98 -3.34
C TYR A 140 -3.13 -15.48 -3.12
N GLU A 141 -3.37 -16.22 -2.04
CA GLU A 141 -4.69 -16.76 -1.69
C GLU A 141 -5.69 -15.67 -1.34
N ASP A 142 -5.23 -14.59 -0.70
CA ASP A 142 -6.07 -13.42 -0.41
C ASP A 142 -6.47 -12.74 -1.73
N TRP A 143 -5.52 -12.66 -2.68
CA TRP A 143 -5.76 -12.13 -4.01
C TRP A 143 -6.73 -12.98 -4.84
N ASP A 144 -6.50 -14.29 -4.90
CA ASP A 144 -7.36 -15.21 -5.64
C ASP A 144 -8.78 -15.21 -5.06
N LYS A 145 -8.92 -15.19 -3.72
CA LYS A 145 -10.21 -15.05 -3.06
C LYS A 145 -10.93 -13.76 -3.46
N GLU A 146 -10.27 -12.61 -3.38
CA GLU A 146 -10.89 -11.32 -3.75
C GLU A 146 -11.29 -11.28 -5.23
N MET A 147 -10.46 -11.84 -6.14
CA MET A 147 -10.79 -11.92 -7.56
C MET A 147 -11.95 -12.87 -7.86
N ARG A 148 -12.04 -14.01 -7.18
CA ARG A 148 -13.18 -14.93 -7.32
C ARG A 148 -14.48 -14.29 -6.84
N GLU A 149 -14.44 -13.61 -5.69
CA GLU A 149 -15.58 -12.85 -5.17
C GLU A 149 -16.04 -11.78 -6.19
N GLU A 150 -15.10 -11.03 -6.77
CA GLU A 150 -15.40 -10.01 -7.79
C GLU A 150 -15.99 -10.60 -9.08
N LEU A 151 -15.50 -11.76 -9.52
CA LEU A 151 -15.96 -12.44 -10.72
C LEU A 151 -17.22 -13.31 -10.49
N GLY A 152 -17.73 -13.38 -9.26
CA GLY A 152 -18.88 -14.21 -8.91
C GLY A 152 -18.60 -15.72 -9.00
N ILE A 153 -17.35 -16.12 -8.81
CA ILE A 153 -16.91 -17.52 -8.81
C ILE A 153 -17.06 -18.08 -7.40
N GLU A 154 -18.07 -18.94 -7.20
CA GLU A 154 -18.32 -19.56 -5.89
C GLU A 154 -17.27 -20.61 -5.50
N GLN A 155 -16.68 -21.28 -6.48
CA GLN A 155 -15.68 -22.32 -6.26
C GLN A 155 -14.39 -21.73 -5.71
N THR A 156 -13.94 -22.25 -4.56
CA THR A 156 -12.65 -21.88 -3.96
C THR A 156 -11.47 -22.46 -4.74
N LEU A 157 -10.30 -21.85 -4.61
CA LEU A 157 -9.06 -22.38 -5.20
C LEU A 157 -8.78 -23.83 -4.79
N MET A 158 -9.04 -24.19 -3.53
CA MET A 158 -8.83 -25.55 -3.05
C MET A 158 -9.76 -26.58 -3.69
N GLU A 159 -11.03 -26.23 -3.88
CA GLU A 159 -12.00 -27.08 -4.57
C GLU A 159 -11.62 -27.27 -6.04
N GLU A 160 -11.21 -26.20 -6.72
CA GLU A 160 -10.75 -26.26 -8.12
C GLU A 160 -9.52 -27.18 -8.27
N LEU A 161 -8.53 -27.01 -7.37
CA LEU A 161 -7.34 -27.87 -7.34
C LEU A 161 -7.67 -29.34 -7.07
N GLN A 162 -8.70 -29.61 -6.27
CA GLN A 162 -9.20 -30.96 -5.97
C GLN A 162 -9.94 -31.60 -7.12
N GLU A 163 -10.74 -30.87 -7.87
CA GLU A 163 -11.51 -31.43 -8.98
C GLU A 163 -10.62 -31.84 -10.17
N ASN A 164 -9.57 -31.07 -10.44
CA ASN A 164 -8.70 -31.33 -11.58
C ASN A 164 -7.69 -32.47 -11.30
N LYS A 165 -7.72 -33.50 -12.16
CA LYS A 165 -6.88 -34.72 -12.03
C LYS A 165 -5.37 -34.45 -12.06
N SER A 166 -4.91 -33.41 -12.76
CA SER A 166 -3.48 -33.10 -12.84
C SER A 166 -2.98 -32.38 -11.59
N THR A 167 -3.75 -31.44 -11.05
CA THR A 167 -3.41 -30.64 -9.86
C THR A 167 -3.67 -31.40 -8.55
N ARG A 168 -4.62 -32.34 -8.53
CA ARG A 168 -4.95 -33.13 -7.34
C ARG A 168 -3.74 -33.83 -6.73
N LYS A 169 -2.78 -34.25 -7.56
CA LYS A 169 -1.55 -34.92 -7.12
C LYS A 169 -0.58 -34.01 -6.35
N GLN A 170 -0.76 -32.70 -6.44
CA GLN A 170 0.11 -31.67 -5.86
C GLN A 170 -0.56 -30.94 -4.69
N ILE A 171 -1.75 -31.37 -4.24
CA ILE A 171 -2.48 -30.70 -3.16
C ILE A 171 -1.68 -30.68 -1.87
N ASP A 172 -1.06 -31.81 -1.51
CA ASP A 172 -0.29 -31.89 -0.27
C ASP A 172 0.91 -30.94 -0.31
N GLU A 173 1.59 -30.82 -1.46
CA GLU A 173 2.66 -29.86 -1.69
C GLU A 173 2.16 -28.41 -1.60
N TYR A 174 1.00 -28.13 -2.16
CA TYR A 174 0.37 -26.82 -2.09
C TYR A 174 -0.01 -26.43 -0.65
N VAL A 175 -0.61 -27.35 0.11
CA VAL A 175 -0.95 -27.14 1.52
C VAL A 175 0.31 -26.89 2.35
N SER A 176 1.38 -27.66 2.14
CA SER A 176 2.66 -27.40 2.80
C SER A 176 3.21 -26.01 2.47
N SER A 177 3.18 -25.62 1.19
CA SER A 177 3.61 -24.29 0.74
C SER A 177 2.75 -23.16 1.35
N LEU A 178 1.45 -23.38 1.53
CA LEU A 178 0.57 -22.43 2.22
C LEU A 178 0.98 -22.22 3.68
N GLU A 179 1.31 -23.29 4.40
CA GLU A 179 1.76 -23.20 5.79
C GLU A 179 3.09 -22.42 5.90
N ASP A 180 4.04 -22.69 5.00
CA ASP A 180 5.31 -21.96 4.94
C ASP A 180 5.11 -20.47 4.59
N ARG A 181 4.19 -20.17 3.67
CA ARG A 181 3.84 -18.79 3.32
C ARG A 181 3.14 -18.06 4.46
N LYS A 182 2.26 -18.71 5.22
CA LYS A 182 1.66 -18.13 6.44
C LYS A 182 2.71 -17.85 7.51
N LYS A 183 3.71 -18.71 7.66
CA LYS A 183 4.84 -18.46 8.56
C LYS A 183 5.64 -17.24 8.09
N THR A 184 5.97 -17.17 6.80
CA THR A 184 6.67 -16.02 6.19
C THR A 184 5.86 -14.73 6.33
N GLN A 185 4.54 -14.80 6.18
CA GLN A 185 3.64 -13.67 6.36
C GLN A 185 3.72 -13.12 7.78
N LYS A 186 3.76 -14.00 8.80
CA LYS A 186 3.94 -13.58 10.18
C LYS A 186 5.28 -12.86 10.41
N ASP A 187 6.36 -13.35 9.78
CA ASP A 187 7.66 -12.70 9.83
C ASP A 187 7.63 -11.33 9.14
N ASN A 188 6.92 -11.19 8.01
CA ASN A 188 6.71 -9.91 7.33
C ASN A 188 5.88 -8.93 8.17
N VAL A 189 4.86 -9.40 8.89
CA VAL A 189 4.09 -8.58 9.85
C VAL A 189 5.00 -8.06 10.97
N GLU A 190 5.88 -8.90 11.50
CA GLU A 190 6.86 -8.45 12.51
C GLU A 190 7.84 -7.42 11.94
N MET A 191 8.30 -7.63 10.70
CA MET A 191 9.18 -6.67 9.99
C MET A 191 8.47 -5.34 9.72
N GLU A 192 7.21 -5.34 9.31
CA GLU A 192 6.41 -4.12 9.13
C GLU A 192 6.26 -3.37 10.45
N LEU A 193 5.88 -4.06 11.54
CA LEU A 193 5.77 -3.43 12.86
C LEU A 193 7.13 -2.90 13.35
N THR A 194 8.22 -3.60 13.05
CA THR A 194 9.58 -3.17 13.38
C THR A 194 9.95 -1.91 12.63
N ALA A 195 9.70 -1.86 11.33
CA ALA A 195 9.93 -0.67 10.51
C ALA A 195 9.05 0.50 10.95
N TYR A 196 7.78 0.23 11.27
CA TYR A 196 6.83 1.23 11.72
C TYR A 196 7.22 1.86 13.06
N HIS A 197 7.63 1.07 14.06
CA HIS A 197 8.00 1.61 15.39
C HIS A 197 9.48 1.96 15.53
N GLY A 198 10.33 1.57 14.58
CA GLY A 198 11.79 1.62 14.72
C GLY A 198 12.34 0.60 15.75
N GLN A 199 11.49 -0.29 16.27
CA GLN A 199 11.84 -1.33 17.22
C GLN A 199 10.91 -2.55 17.08
N LYS A 200 11.43 -3.73 17.39
CA LYS A 200 10.67 -4.99 17.28
C LYS A 200 9.54 -5.03 18.33
N PRO A 201 8.30 -5.44 17.97
CA PRO A 201 7.25 -5.66 18.97
C PRO A 201 7.63 -6.80 19.93
N ASN A 202 7.18 -6.74 21.18
CA ASN A 202 7.42 -7.86 22.11
C ASN A 202 6.73 -9.14 21.62
N LYS A 203 5.52 -9.02 21.09
CA LYS A 203 4.73 -10.13 20.57
C LYS A 203 3.68 -9.66 19.58
N VAL A 204 3.59 -10.31 18.42
CA VAL A 204 2.41 -10.23 17.54
C VAL A 204 1.33 -11.18 18.09
N ILE A 205 0.16 -10.66 18.43
CA ILE A 205 -0.97 -11.41 18.99
C ILE A 205 -1.80 -12.00 17.85
N ASP A 206 -2.25 -11.16 16.93
CA ASP A 206 -3.14 -11.54 15.83
C ASP A 206 -3.03 -10.54 14.67
N TYR A 207 -3.36 -10.97 13.46
CA TYR A 207 -3.46 -10.10 12.30
C TYR A 207 -4.44 -10.66 11.25
N SER A 208 -5.08 -9.78 10.48
CA SER A 208 -6.01 -10.18 9.43
C SER A 208 -6.15 -9.11 8.34
N PHE A 209 -6.57 -9.56 7.16
CA PHE A 209 -6.94 -8.70 6.05
C PHE A 209 -8.45 -8.79 5.81
N GLY A 210 -9.15 -7.65 5.87
CA GLY A 210 -10.54 -7.56 5.47
C GLY A 210 -10.71 -7.47 3.96
N ALA A 211 -9.77 -6.82 3.29
CA ALA A 211 -9.67 -6.60 1.85
C ALA A 211 -8.21 -6.31 1.49
N ILE A 212 -7.79 -6.62 0.27
CA ILE A 212 -6.43 -6.31 -0.21
C ILE A 212 -6.39 -5.19 -1.26
N GLY A 213 -7.56 -4.70 -1.67
CA GLY A 213 -7.68 -3.47 -2.45
C GLY A 213 -7.42 -3.65 -3.94
N THR A 214 -7.67 -4.84 -4.48
CA THR A 214 -7.28 -5.21 -5.85
C THR A 214 -8.43 -5.18 -6.85
N ALA A 215 -9.64 -4.88 -6.38
CA ALA A 215 -10.81 -4.63 -7.21
C ALA A 215 -11.19 -3.14 -7.24
N ILE A 216 -11.69 -2.66 -8.38
CA ILE A 216 -12.05 -1.24 -8.60
C ILE A 216 -13.20 -0.78 -7.68
N ASN A 217 -14.13 -1.68 -7.37
CA ASN A 217 -15.26 -1.44 -6.48
C ASN A 217 -14.91 -1.59 -4.99
N ARG A 218 -13.74 -2.18 -4.70
CA ARG A 218 -13.19 -2.38 -3.36
C ARG A 218 -11.71 -1.96 -3.33
N PRO A 219 -11.40 -0.68 -3.59
CA PRO A 219 -10.02 -0.23 -3.85
C PRO A 219 -9.15 -0.09 -2.58
N SER A 220 -9.75 -0.24 -1.39
CA SER A 220 -9.05 -0.11 -0.12
C SER A 220 -8.49 -1.46 0.33
N LEU A 221 -7.22 -1.46 0.72
CA LEU A 221 -6.65 -2.50 1.57
C LEU A 221 -7.13 -2.23 3.01
N ASP A 222 -7.57 -3.28 3.72
CA ASP A 222 -8.07 -3.25 5.10
C ASP A 222 -7.27 -4.26 5.92
N TYR A 223 -6.44 -3.77 6.84
CA TYR A 223 -5.48 -4.54 7.61
C TYR A 223 -5.64 -4.28 9.10
N THR A 224 -5.86 -5.33 9.88
CA THR A 224 -5.94 -5.25 11.34
C THR A 224 -4.80 -6.05 11.96
N VAL A 225 -4.11 -5.47 12.94
CA VAL A 225 -3.03 -6.14 13.69
C VAL A 225 -3.10 -5.79 15.17
N SER A 226 -2.91 -6.81 16.01
CA SER A 226 -2.82 -6.67 17.47
C SER A 226 -1.48 -7.19 17.95
N TYR A 227 -0.80 -6.43 18.80
CA TYR A 227 0.54 -6.74 19.28
C TYR A 227 0.81 -6.08 20.64
N THR A 228 1.89 -6.51 21.29
CA THR A 228 2.40 -5.87 22.51
C THR A 228 3.71 -5.16 22.24
N LEU A 229 3.90 -4.00 22.87
CA LEU A 229 5.04 -3.12 22.65
C LEU A 229 5.47 -2.47 23.96
N ASP A 230 6.78 -2.39 24.18
CA ASP A 230 7.42 -1.69 25.28
C ASP A 230 8.13 -0.41 24.78
N GLY A 231 8.83 0.29 25.67
CA GLY A 231 9.67 1.44 25.29
C GLY A 231 8.93 2.75 25.01
N LEU A 232 7.61 2.72 24.81
CA LEU A 232 6.78 3.93 24.66
C LEU A 232 6.27 4.49 25.99
N VAL A 233 6.33 3.71 27.06
CA VAL A 233 5.97 4.14 28.42
C VAL A 233 7.21 4.20 29.29
N LYS A 234 7.42 5.34 29.94
CA LYS A 234 8.50 5.54 30.92
C LYS A 234 7.92 5.72 32.31
N ASN A 235 8.57 5.12 33.29
CA ASN A 235 8.29 5.39 34.69
C ASN A 235 8.97 6.70 35.11
N ALA A 236 8.18 7.62 35.69
CA ALA A 236 8.63 8.88 36.25
C ALA A 236 8.15 9.00 37.72
N GLY A 237 8.66 8.12 38.58
CA GLY A 237 8.31 8.09 40.01
C GLY A 237 6.91 7.50 40.23
N ASN A 238 5.94 8.35 40.60
CA ASN A 238 4.54 7.93 40.73
C ASN A 238 3.75 8.09 39.42
N ASN A 239 4.39 8.63 38.37
CA ASN A 239 3.75 8.96 37.11
C ASN A 239 4.23 8.02 36.00
N LEU A 240 3.36 7.81 35.02
CA LEU A 240 3.70 7.17 33.74
C LEU A 240 3.74 8.23 32.66
N VAL A 241 4.78 8.22 31.85
CA VAL A 241 4.92 9.10 30.69
C VAL A 241 4.79 8.26 29.43
N LEU A 242 3.71 8.49 28.67
CA LEU A 242 3.46 7.83 27.39
C LEU A 242 3.90 8.73 26.23
N GLU A 243 4.77 8.23 25.37
CA GLU A 243 5.20 8.91 24.15
C GLU A 243 4.16 8.75 23.02
N ILE A 244 3.00 9.41 23.16
CA ILE A 244 1.83 9.29 22.25
C ILE A 244 2.21 9.53 20.78
N GLY A 245 3.10 10.50 20.51
CA GLY A 245 3.54 10.82 19.15
C GLY A 245 4.25 9.68 18.42
N LYS A 246 4.77 8.68 19.14
CA LYS A 246 5.39 7.49 18.53
C LYS A 246 4.39 6.40 18.18
N LEU A 247 3.13 6.49 18.62
CA LEU A 247 2.08 5.54 18.25
C LEU A 247 1.73 5.62 16.75
N ILE A 248 1.91 6.79 16.12
CA ILE A 248 1.76 6.98 14.67
C ILE A 248 3.00 6.55 13.87
N GLY A 249 3.93 5.83 14.52
CA GLY A 249 5.15 5.32 13.92
C GLY A 249 6.37 6.21 14.17
N GLN A 250 7.54 5.71 13.76
CA GLN A 250 8.79 6.43 13.84
C GLN A 250 8.70 7.72 13.02
N GLN A 251 9.07 8.83 13.64
CA GLN A 251 9.17 10.11 12.98
C GLN A 251 10.57 10.25 12.40
N TRP A 252 10.66 10.73 11.15
CA TRP A 252 11.96 11.05 10.55
C TRP A 252 12.56 12.26 11.25
N GLU A 253 13.82 12.12 11.67
CA GLU A 253 14.63 13.20 12.22
C GLU A 253 15.67 13.59 11.16
N PRO A 254 15.60 14.80 10.58
CA PRO A 254 16.56 15.23 9.56
C PRO A 254 17.96 15.37 10.17
N ASP A 255 18.97 14.92 9.43
CA ASP A 255 20.36 15.15 9.79
C ASP A 255 20.93 16.43 9.13
N GLU A 256 22.19 16.78 9.45
CA GLU A 256 22.84 17.97 8.85
C GLU A 256 22.90 17.95 7.31
N ARG A 257 22.97 16.76 6.71
CA ARG A 257 23.02 16.59 5.26
C ARG A 257 21.64 16.84 4.66
N ASP A 258 20.59 16.37 5.31
CA ASP A 258 19.21 16.57 4.90
C ASP A 258 18.82 18.05 4.96
N GLU A 259 19.27 18.76 6.00
CA GLU A 259 19.07 20.21 6.14
C GLU A 259 19.82 21.02 5.05
N LYS A 260 21.00 20.55 4.64
CA LYS A 260 21.86 21.19 3.63
C LYS A 260 21.70 20.59 2.24
N ARG A 261 20.60 19.88 1.97
CA ARG A 261 20.40 19.16 0.70
C ARG A 261 20.49 20.11 -0.50
N ASN A 262 21.20 19.65 -1.52
CA ASN A 262 21.34 20.31 -2.83
C ASN A 262 20.50 19.65 -3.93
N VAL A 263 19.67 18.68 -3.55
CA VAL A 263 18.72 17.99 -4.42
C VAL A 263 17.31 18.15 -3.88
N GLU A 264 16.33 18.19 -4.77
CA GLU A 264 14.92 18.29 -4.42
C GLU A 264 14.42 17.03 -3.71
N ALA A 265 13.50 17.21 -2.75
CA ALA A 265 12.78 16.11 -2.12
C ALA A 265 11.48 15.91 -2.89
N TYR A 266 11.20 14.68 -3.31
CA TYR A 266 10.00 14.34 -4.07
C TYR A 266 9.20 13.26 -3.36
N LEU A 267 7.89 13.48 -3.29
CA LEU A 267 6.92 12.41 -3.05
C LEU A 267 6.40 11.93 -4.41
N PRO A 268 6.19 10.61 -4.60
CA PRO A 268 5.65 10.06 -5.83
C PRO A 268 4.19 10.49 -6.06
N THR A 269 3.44 10.75 -4.99
CA THR A 269 2.04 11.18 -5.03
C THR A 269 1.75 12.13 -3.87
N ALA A 270 0.69 12.92 -3.99
CA ALA A 270 0.13 13.62 -2.85
C ALA A 270 -0.55 12.60 -1.92
N ILE A 271 -0.30 12.66 -0.61
CA ILE A 271 -0.81 11.68 0.36
C ILE A 271 -1.65 12.35 1.45
N GLN A 272 -2.61 11.60 2.03
CA GLN A 272 -3.34 12.00 3.23
C GLN A 272 -3.20 10.92 4.30
N LEU A 273 -2.85 11.31 5.52
CA LEU A 273 -2.64 10.41 6.65
C LEU A 273 -3.56 10.82 7.82
N ASP A 274 -4.50 9.95 8.15
CA ASP A 274 -5.50 10.18 9.20
C ASP A 274 -5.30 9.16 10.32
N TYR A 275 -4.91 9.63 11.51
CA TYR A 275 -4.72 8.78 12.69
C TYR A 275 -5.77 9.10 13.75
N GLU A 276 -6.44 8.06 14.24
CA GLU A 276 -7.29 8.12 15.42
C GLU A 276 -6.65 7.26 16.52
N ILE A 277 -6.33 7.87 17.66
CA ILE A 277 -5.69 7.17 18.77
C ILE A 277 -6.65 7.16 19.95
N GLU A 278 -7.04 5.97 20.38
CA GLU A 278 -7.86 5.73 21.57
C GLU A 278 -6.98 5.10 22.64
N ILE A 279 -6.85 5.77 23.79
CA ILE A 279 -6.00 5.33 24.91
C ILE A 279 -6.89 5.07 26.12
N GLU A 280 -6.90 3.83 26.59
CA GLU A 280 -7.54 3.45 27.85
C GLU A 280 -6.61 3.79 29.02
N ILE A 281 -7.09 4.65 29.93
CA ILE A 281 -6.31 5.08 31.09
C ILE A 281 -6.36 3.97 32.17
N PRO A 282 -5.20 3.50 32.68
CA PRO A 282 -5.19 2.47 33.71
C PRO A 282 -5.90 2.93 34.99
N GLU A 283 -6.48 1.97 35.71
CA GLU A 283 -7.17 2.26 36.97
C GLU A 283 -6.24 2.96 37.97
N GLY A 284 -6.74 3.99 38.65
CA GLY A 284 -5.99 4.78 39.62
C GLY A 284 -5.11 5.88 39.02
N TYR A 285 -5.06 6.03 37.70
CA TYR A 285 -4.33 7.10 37.02
C TYR A 285 -5.27 8.21 36.55
N THR A 286 -4.76 9.44 36.54
CA THR A 286 -5.38 10.59 35.89
C THR A 286 -4.44 11.17 34.85
N VAL A 287 -4.98 11.70 33.77
CA VAL A 287 -4.19 12.32 32.70
C VAL A 287 -3.95 13.79 33.03
N GLU A 288 -2.71 14.23 32.91
CA GLU A 288 -2.29 15.63 33.01
C GLU A 288 -1.81 16.15 31.65
N GLU A 289 -1.70 17.48 31.49
CA GLU A 289 -1.08 18.15 30.33
C GLU A 289 -1.75 17.95 28.95
N LEU A 290 -3.05 17.63 28.92
CA LEU A 290 -3.80 17.44 27.68
C LEU A 290 -3.98 18.71 26.83
N ASP A 291 -3.97 19.88 27.45
CA ASP A 291 -4.28 21.17 26.80
C ASP A 291 -3.23 21.58 25.73
N ALA A 292 -2.03 20.99 25.79
CA ALA A 292 -0.95 21.28 24.84
C ALA A 292 -1.02 20.45 23.54
N LEU A 293 -1.86 19.42 23.47
CA LEU A 293 -1.94 18.51 22.32
C LEU A 293 -2.61 19.14 21.08
N PRO A 294 -3.78 19.83 21.20
CA PRO A 294 -4.45 20.37 20.03
C PRO A 294 -3.57 21.42 19.32
N SER A 295 -3.34 21.21 18.03
CA SER A 295 -2.48 22.11 17.25
C SER A 295 -2.83 22.04 15.76
N VAL A 296 -2.60 23.14 15.06
CA VAL A 296 -2.78 23.24 13.61
C VAL A 296 -1.49 23.82 13.02
N TYR A 297 -0.98 23.17 12.00
CA TYR A 297 0.17 23.61 11.22
C TYR A 297 -0.20 23.55 9.75
N SER A 298 0.14 24.57 8.97
CA SER A 298 -0.04 24.55 7.53
C SER A 298 1.00 25.42 6.84
N ASN A 299 1.51 24.92 5.71
CA ASN A 299 2.36 25.65 4.78
C ASN A 299 1.92 25.35 3.34
N GLU A 300 2.69 25.77 2.34
CA GLU A 300 2.35 25.57 0.92
C GLU A 300 2.32 24.10 0.46
N PHE A 301 2.97 23.20 1.20
CA PHE A 301 3.15 21.79 0.82
C PHE A 301 2.40 20.79 1.70
N GLN A 302 2.08 21.15 2.94
CA GLN A 302 1.41 20.27 3.90
C GLN A 302 0.51 21.02 4.87
N ALA A 303 -0.47 20.29 5.41
CA ALA A 303 -1.24 20.69 6.57
C ALA A 303 -1.30 19.54 7.57
N LYS A 304 -1.22 19.86 8.85
CA LYS A 304 -1.32 18.92 9.97
C LYS A 304 -2.27 19.50 11.01
N THR A 305 -3.17 18.66 11.50
CA THR A 305 -4.13 19.03 12.54
C THR A 305 -4.13 17.94 13.60
N ILE A 306 -3.96 18.31 14.87
CA ILE A 306 -4.12 17.43 16.02
C ILE A 306 -5.36 17.89 16.78
N ILE A 307 -6.28 16.96 17.02
CA ILE A 307 -7.51 17.20 17.76
C ILE A 307 -7.53 16.25 18.95
N LEU A 308 -7.88 16.77 20.12
CA LEU A 308 -8.12 15.97 21.31
C LEU A 308 -9.61 15.88 21.59
N LYS A 309 -10.11 14.67 21.86
CA LYS A 309 -11.46 14.42 22.37
C LYS A 309 -11.34 13.59 23.65
N LYS A 310 -11.98 14.06 24.73
CA LYS A 310 -12.11 13.29 25.97
C LYS A 310 -13.47 12.61 25.95
N LEU A 311 -13.47 11.28 25.97
CA LEU A 311 -14.65 10.43 26.05
C LEU A 311 -14.92 10.03 27.51
#